data_AF-A0A351H933-F1
#
_entry.id   AF-A0A351H933-F1
#
_cell.length_a   1.000
_cell.length_b   1.000
_cell.length_c   1.000
_cell.angle_alpha   90.00
_cell.angle_beta   90.00
_cell.angle_gamma   90.00
#
_symmetry.space_group_name_H-M   'P 1'
#
loop_
_entity.id
_entity.type
_entity.pdbx_description
1 polymer ?
#
loop_
_entity_poly.entity_id
_entity_poly.type
_entity_poly.pdbx_seq_one_letter_code
_entity_poly.pdbx_strand_id
1 'polypeptide(L)'
;MKKTFWVFVVVFSLLSYLFAFNVGYIELAELEPFVLTESVGSRTSNVNFTVLSKSNSEEVAIVLSGWLFDPGSENSEREVFIQLRGNGESYEKKISLMREGIYYTMNPFILSFQRGYTLVVMGLEVD
;
A
#
# COMPACT_ATOMS: atom_id res chain seq x y z
N MET A 1 -26.18 35.74 15.11
CA MET A 1 -25.45 34.62 15.74
C MET A 1 -25.68 33.26 15.08
N LYS A 2 -26.89 32.87 14.65
CA LYS A 2 -27.12 31.56 13.97
C LYS A 2 -26.34 31.40 12.65
N LYS A 3 -26.30 32.41 11.78
CA LYS A 3 -25.63 32.31 10.45
C LYS A 3 -24.11 32.14 10.54
N THR A 4 -23.44 32.86 11.44
CA THR A 4 -21.99 32.76 11.64
C THR A 4 -21.57 31.42 12.23
N PHE A 5 -22.41 30.82 13.09
CA PHE A 5 -22.19 29.47 13.61
C PHE A 5 -22.20 28.41 12.50
N TRP A 6 -23.17 28.47 11.59
CA TRP A 6 -23.24 27.53 10.44
C TRP A 6 -22.04 27.67 9.51
N VAL A 7 -21.58 28.89 9.24
CA VAL A 7 -20.36 29.11 8.43
C VAL A 7 -19.14 28.49 9.11
N PHE A 8 -19.00 28.65 10.43
CA PHE A 8 -17.88 28.08 11.18
C PHE A 8 -17.90 26.54 11.16
N VAL A 9 -19.07 25.92 11.30
CA VAL A 9 -19.23 24.46 11.22
C VAL A 9 -18.88 23.95 9.82
N VAL A 10 -19.32 24.64 8.76
CA VAL A 10 -19.01 24.26 7.38
C VAL A 10 -17.51 24.38 7.10
N VAL A 11 -16.88 25.47 7.52
CA VAL A 11 -15.43 25.70 7.36
C VAL A 11 -14.62 24.68 8.16
N PHE A 12 -15.02 24.39 9.41
CA PHE A 12 -14.33 23.41 10.25
C PHE A 12 -14.47 21.99 9.68
N SER A 13 -15.66 21.58 9.24
CA SER A 13 -15.85 20.28 8.57
C SER A 13 -15.06 20.17 7.27
N LEU A 14 -14.95 21.24 6.48
CA LEU A 14 -14.12 21.26 5.27
C LEU A 14 -12.62 21.18 5.59
N LEU A 15 -12.17 21.81 6.68
CA LEU A 15 -10.79 21.72 7.17
C LEU A 15 -10.46 20.30 7.65
N SER A 16 -11.41 19.59 8.28
CA SER A 16 -11.23 18.19 8.68
C SER A 16 -10.89 17.26 7.50
N TYR A 17 -11.46 17.54 6.32
CA TYR A 17 -11.16 16.79 5.09
C TYR A 17 -9.75 17.07 4.54
N LEU A 18 -9.15 18.21 4.86
CA LEU A 18 -7.80 18.56 4.42
C LEU A 18 -6.70 17.85 5.21
N PHE A 19 -7.02 17.33 6.40
CA PHE A 19 -6.10 16.51 7.22
C PHE A 19 -6.29 15.01 7.00
N ALA A 20 -7.09 14.60 6.01
CA ALA A 20 -7.30 13.19 5.73
C ALA A 20 -5.99 12.54 5.24
N PHE A 21 -5.58 11.49 5.94
CA PHE A 21 -4.54 10.55 5.54
C PHE A 21 -4.73 10.15 4.06
N ASN A 22 -3.83 10.62 3.18
CA ASN A 22 -3.93 10.40 1.75
C ASN A 22 -2.97 9.28 1.33
N VAL A 23 -3.54 8.21 0.76
CA VAL A 23 -2.77 7.09 0.19
C VAL A 23 -3.06 6.99 -1.29
N GLY A 24 -2.03 7.18 -2.11
CA GLY A 24 -2.07 6.90 -3.54
C GLY A 24 -1.89 5.42 -3.81
N TYR A 25 -2.68 4.86 -4.71
CA TYR A 25 -2.53 3.48 -5.20
C TYR A 25 -2.77 3.43 -6.70
N ILE A 26 -1.79 2.90 -7.45
CA ILE A 26 -1.85 2.79 -8.91
C ILE A 26 -1.31 1.41 -9.31
N GLU A 27 -2.14 0.59 -9.93
CA GLU A 27 -1.70 -0.68 -10.52
C GLU A 27 -0.88 -0.43 -11.78
N LEU A 28 0.21 -1.20 -11.93
CA LEU A 28 1.07 -1.15 -13.11
C LEU A 28 0.70 -2.32 -14.03
N ALA A 29 0.62 -2.04 -15.33
CA ALA A 29 0.45 -3.08 -16.33
C ALA A 29 1.71 -3.96 -16.40
N GLU A 30 1.54 -5.27 -16.62
CA GLU A 30 2.59 -6.29 -16.70
C GLU A 30 3.62 -6.07 -17.84
N LEU A 31 3.47 -5.03 -18.66
CA LEU A 31 4.23 -4.84 -19.90
C LEU A 31 5.68 -4.36 -19.70
N GLU A 32 6.07 -3.93 -18.50
CA GLU A 32 7.43 -3.49 -18.22
C GLU A 32 8.15 -4.43 -17.23
N PRO A 33 9.35 -4.95 -17.57
CA PRO A 33 10.16 -5.71 -16.64
C PRO A 33 10.72 -4.77 -15.56
N PHE A 34 10.04 -4.68 -14.43
CA PHE A 34 10.51 -3.93 -13.26
C PHE A 34 11.60 -4.73 -12.55
N VAL A 35 12.84 -4.24 -12.59
CA VAL A 35 13.91 -4.74 -11.71
C VAL A 35 13.80 -4.00 -10.39
N LEU A 36 13.20 -4.65 -9.40
CA LEU A 36 13.11 -4.12 -8.05
C LEU A 36 14.41 -4.38 -7.29
N THR A 37 14.86 -3.38 -6.53
CA THR A 37 16.23 -3.34 -5.98
C THR A 37 16.34 -4.00 -4.61
N GLU A 38 15.24 -4.07 -3.89
CA GLU A 38 15.19 -4.56 -2.52
C GLU A 38 14.13 -5.66 -2.38
N SER A 39 14.28 -6.48 -1.34
CA SER A 39 13.34 -7.55 -1.07
C SER A 39 13.29 -7.90 0.41
N VAL A 40 12.10 -8.20 0.90
CA VAL A 40 11.85 -8.80 2.21
C VAL A 40 11.09 -10.10 2.01
N GLY A 41 11.40 -11.14 2.79
CA GLY A 41 10.80 -12.44 2.54
C GLY A 41 10.92 -13.44 3.68
N SER A 42 10.13 -14.48 3.56
CA SER A 42 10.12 -15.68 4.37
C SER A 42 10.18 -16.91 3.47
N ARG A 43 10.03 -18.10 4.06
CA ARG A 43 9.91 -19.35 3.27
C ARG A 43 8.62 -19.43 2.46
N THR A 44 7.60 -18.66 2.83
CA THR A 44 6.25 -18.75 2.27
C THR A 44 5.80 -17.50 1.53
N SER A 45 6.57 -16.41 1.58
CA SER A 45 6.19 -15.15 0.94
C SER A 45 7.42 -14.30 0.67
N ASN A 46 7.33 -13.44 -0.33
CA ASN A 46 8.35 -12.46 -0.64
C ASN A 46 7.72 -11.22 -1.24
N VAL A 47 8.24 -10.07 -0.85
CA VAL A 47 7.88 -8.76 -1.39
C VAL A 47 9.17 -8.15 -1.92
N ASN A 48 9.19 -7.82 -3.20
CA ASN A 48 10.24 -7.06 -3.84
C ASN A 48 9.76 -5.61 -3.96
N PHE A 49 10.68 -4.66 -3.80
CA PHE A 49 10.32 -3.25 -3.84
C PHE A 49 11.46 -2.34 -4.26
N THR A 50 11.08 -1.14 -4.69
CA THR A 50 11.99 -0.02 -4.96
C THR A 50 11.34 1.26 -4.45
N VAL A 51 12.04 1.98 -3.58
CA VAL A 51 11.61 3.31 -3.13
C VAL A 51 11.95 4.35 -4.20
N LEU A 52 10.92 5.03 -4.73
CA LEU A 52 11.04 6.06 -5.77
C LEU A 52 11.30 7.46 -5.19
N SER A 53 10.89 7.69 -3.94
CA SER A 53 11.06 8.97 -3.25
C SER A 53 12.48 9.16 -2.70
N LYS A 54 12.95 10.41 -2.65
CA LYS A 54 14.19 10.75 -1.93
C LYS A 54 14.03 10.51 -0.43
N SER A 55 15.13 10.21 0.26
CA SER A 55 15.15 9.97 1.70
C SER A 55 14.64 11.14 2.55
N ASN A 56 14.78 12.38 2.06
CA ASN A 56 14.33 13.60 2.74
C ASN A 56 12.94 14.11 2.28
N SER A 57 12.20 13.32 1.50
CA SER A 57 10.85 13.66 1.06
C SER A 57 9.83 13.35 2.17
N GLU A 58 8.87 14.26 2.40
CA GLU A 58 7.74 14.04 3.32
C GLU A 58 6.78 12.95 2.81
N GLU A 59 6.74 12.70 1.50
CA GLU A 59 5.98 11.62 0.89
C GLU A 59 6.94 10.48 0.48
N VAL A 60 6.52 9.25 0.77
CA VAL A 60 7.14 8.02 0.30
C VAL A 60 6.35 7.54 -0.91
N ALA A 61 7.05 7.26 -2.00
CA ALA A 61 6.49 6.55 -3.16
C ALA A 61 7.31 5.28 -3.36
N ILE A 62 6.64 4.14 -3.45
CA ILE A 62 7.27 2.81 -3.52
C ILE A 62 6.59 1.96 -4.57
N VAL A 63 7.39 1.26 -5.38
CA VAL A 63 6.90 0.19 -6.27
C VAL A 63 7.02 -1.12 -5.53
N LEU A 64 5.97 -1.94 -5.54
CA LEU A 64 5.90 -3.22 -4.84
C LEU A 64 5.49 -4.32 -5.83
N SER A 65 6.11 -5.48 -5.73
CA SER A 65 5.65 -6.74 -6.30
C SER A 65 5.99 -7.89 -5.36
N GLY A 66 5.53 -9.11 -5.63
CA GLY A 66 5.79 -10.20 -4.70
C GLY A 66 5.05 -11.48 -5.02
N TRP A 67 5.22 -12.45 -4.14
CA TRP A 67 4.54 -13.74 -4.24
C TRP A 67 4.27 -14.35 -2.86
N LEU A 68 3.28 -15.23 -2.84
CA LEU A 68 2.86 -16.03 -1.69
C LEU A 68 2.80 -17.50 -2.10
N PHE A 69 3.53 -18.35 -1.42
CA PHE A 69 3.52 -19.80 -1.62
C PHE A 69 2.29 -20.42 -0.98
N ASP A 70 1.45 -21.06 -1.79
CA ASP A 70 0.30 -21.83 -1.30
C ASP A 70 -0.06 -22.95 -2.29
N PRO A 71 0.65 -24.08 -2.23
CA PRO A 71 0.50 -25.15 -3.21
C PRO A 71 -0.84 -25.88 -3.07
N GLY A 72 -1.49 -25.83 -1.89
CA GLY A 72 -2.71 -26.59 -1.60
C GLY A 72 -4.00 -25.90 -2.02
N SER A 73 -3.94 -24.63 -2.40
CA SER A 73 -5.10 -23.89 -2.87
C SER A 73 -5.37 -24.13 -4.36
N GLU A 74 -6.63 -24.36 -4.72
CA GLU A 74 -7.10 -24.47 -6.11
C GLU A 74 -7.66 -23.14 -6.65
N ASN A 75 -7.73 -22.10 -5.81
CA ASN A 75 -8.32 -20.83 -6.21
C ASN A 75 -7.42 -20.12 -7.24
N SER A 76 -8.03 -19.57 -8.29
CA SER A 76 -7.32 -18.77 -9.31
C SER A 76 -6.82 -17.42 -8.78
N GLU A 77 -7.42 -16.94 -7.69
CA GLU A 77 -7.16 -15.63 -7.10
C GLU A 77 -7.17 -15.72 -5.57
N ARG A 78 -6.39 -14.87 -4.92
CA ARG A 78 -6.39 -14.71 -3.46
C ARG A 78 -6.33 -13.24 -3.08
N GLU A 79 -7.18 -12.85 -2.14
CA GLU A 79 -7.14 -11.50 -1.58
C GLU A 79 -6.18 -11.44 -0.37
N VAL A 80 -5.34 -10.42 -0.33
CA VAL A 80 -4.50 -10.07 0.82
C VAL A 80 -4.64 -8.59 1.15
N PHE A 81 -4.21 -8.18 2.35
CA PHE A 81 -4.23 -6.78 2.76
C PHE A 81 -2.83 -6.18 2.74
N ILE A 82 -2.73 -4.99 2.18
CA ILE A 82 -1.66 -4.04 2.44
C ILE A 82 -2.09 -3.17 3.61
N GLN A 83 -1.18 -2.92 4.54
CA GLN A 83 -1.44 -2.10 5.72
C GLN A 83 -0.39 -1.01 5.85
N LEU A 84 -0.82 0.21 6.12
CA LEU A 84 0.04 1.32 6.56
C LEU A 84 -0.32 1.62 8.00
N ARG A 85 0.66 1.52 8.90
CA ARG A 85 0.47 1.68 10.34
C ARG A 85 1.43 2.74 10.86
N GLY A 86 0.93 3.75 11.57
CA GLY A 86 1.78 4.81 12.11
C GLY A 86 0.95 5.95 12.67
N ASN A 87 1.55 6.75 13.57
CA ASN A 87 0.95 7.98 14.09
C ASN A 87 -0.47 7.83 14.70
N GLY A 88 -0.81 6.63 15.21
CA GLY A 88 -2.14 6.34 15.76
C GLY A 88 -3.22 6.07 14.70
N GLU A 89 -2.84 6.05 13.42
CA GLU A 89 -3.70 5.77 12.28
C GLU A 89 -3.32 4.42 11.64
N SER A 90 -4.30 3.78 11.01
CA SER A 90 -4.13 2.56 10.26
C SER A 90 -4.96 2.64 8.99
N TYR A 91 -4.33 2.31 7.87
CA TYR A 91 -5.01 2.13 6.60
C TYR A 91 -4.81 0.71 6.13
N GLU A 92 -5.89 0.12 5.62
CA GLU A 92 -5.85 -1.20 5.01
C GLU A 92 -6.43 -1.12 3.61
N LYS A 93 -5.74 -1.73 2.66
CA LYS A 93 -6.24 -1.92 1.32
C LYS A 93 -6.16 -3.38 0.96
N LYS A 94 -7.29 -3.92 0.52
CA LYS A 94 -7.36 -5.25 -0.09
C LYS A 94 -6.80 -5.21 -1.51
N ILE A 95 -5.92 -6.15 -1.81
CA ILE A 95 -5.38 -6.40 -3.15
C ILE A 95 -5.57 -7.85 -3.55
N SER A 96 -5.62 -8.08 -4.85
CA SER A 96 -5.76 -9.40 -5.45
C SER A 96 -4.41 -9.94 -5.90
N LEU A 97 -4.17 -11.22 -5.62
CA LEU A 97 -3.05 -11.99 -6.10
C LEU A 97 -3.54 -13.01 -7.12
N MET A 98 -2.82 -13.18 -8.22
CA MET A 98 -3.18 -14.11 -9.28
C MET A 98 -2.38 -15.42 -9.15
N ARG A 99 -3.00 -16.55 -9.51
CA ARG A 99 -2.32 -17.85 -9.44
C ARG A 99 -1.28 -17.98 -10.55
N GLU A 100 -0.05 -18.33 -10.17
CA GLU A 100 1.04 -18.69 -11.08
C GLU A 100 1.74 -19.97 -10.58
N GLY A 101 1.33 -21.11 -11.15
CA GLY A 101 1.85 -22.42 -10.75
C GLY A 101 1.46 -22.80 -9.31
N ILE A 102 2.44 -22.81 -8.41
CA ILE A 102 2.26 -23.12 -6.97
C ILE A 102 2.27 -21.87 -6.08
N TYR A 103 2.34 -20.69 -6.69
CA TYR A 103 2.39 -19.39 -6.02
C TYR A 103 1.16 -18.55 -6.38
N TYR A 104 0.87 -17.58 -5.53
CA TYR A 104 0.05 -16.42 -5.84
C TYR A 104 0.97 -15.23 -6.04
N THR A 105 0.92 -14.59 -7.21
CA THR A 105 1.77 -13.46 -7.57
C THR A 105 1.01 -12.14 -7.43
N MET A 106 1.74 -11.14 -6.95
CA MET A 106 1.27 -9.78 -6.75
C MET A 106 1.71 -8.95 -7.96
N ASN A 107 0.75 -8.53 -8.77
CA ASN A 107 1.03 -7.62 -9.88
C ASN A 107 1.62 -6.32 -9.34
N PRO A 108 2.60 -5.73 -10.05
CA PRO A 108 3.29 -4.56 -9.56
C PRO A 108 2.34 -3.38 -9.41
N PHE A 109 2.50 -2.61 -8.34
CA PHE A 109 1.76 -1.37 -8.14
C PHE A 109 2.63 -0.32 -7.45
N ILE A 110 2.23 0.94 -7.61
CA ILE A 110 2.78 2.07 -6.88
C ILE A 110 1.88 2.36 -5.68
N LEU A 111 2.50 2.51 -4.52
CA LEU A 111 1.88 3.03 -3.32
C LEU A 111 2.55 4.35 -2.96
N SER A 112 1.77 5.39 -2.66
CA SER A 112 2.29 6.65 -2.12
C SER A 112 1.59 7.02 -0.82
N PHE A 113 2.36 7.48 0.16
CA PHE A 113 1.86 7.78 1.50
C PHE A 113 2.84 8.72 2.23
N GLN A 114 2.38 9.37 3.30
CA GLN A 114 3.25 10.23 4.12
C GLN A 114 4.34 9.40 4.82
N ARG A 115 5.50 9.99 5.06
CA ARG A 115 6.59 9.35 5.81
C ARG A 115 6.18 9.15 7.28
N GLY A 116 6.77 8.14 7.92
CA GLY A 116 6.52 7.80 9.33
C GLY A 116 5.51 6.68 9.54
N TYR A 117 5.05 6.04 8.46
CA TYR A 117 4.22 4.85 8.50
C TYR A 117 5.06 3.61 8.16
N THR A 118 4.80 2.53 8.88
CA THR A 118 5.30 1.19 8.56
C THR A 118 4.37 0.56 7.54
N LEU A 119 4.94 0.11 6.43
CA LEU A 119 4.24 -0.63 5.39
C LEU A 119 4.32 -2.12 5.69
N VAL A 120 3.17 -2.79 5.71
CA VAL A 120 3.07 -4.25 5.87
C VAL A 120 2.37 -4.84 4.67
N VAL A 121 3.01 -5.79 3.99
CA VAL A 121 2.47 -6.47 2.80
C VAL A 121 2.61 -7.98 3.01
N MET A 122 1.50 -8.72 2.89
CA MET A 122 1.48 -10.18 3.13
C MET A 122 2.06 -10.58 4.50
N GLY A 123 1.91 -9.71 5.51
CA GLY A 123 2.46 -9.91 6.85
C GLY A 123 3.96 -9.65 6.99
N LEU A 124 4.64 -9.18 5.94
CA LEU A 124 6.04 -8.76 5.96
C LEU A 124 6.12 -7.23 6.11
N GLU A 125 6.91 -6.75 7.05
CA GLU A 125 7.25 -5.33 7.18
C GLU A 125 8.23 -4.94 6.06
N VAL A 126 7.90 -3.87 5.34
CA VAL A 126 8.71 -3.31 4.26
C VAL A 126 9.34 -2.03 4.80
N ASP A 127 10.65 -2.09 5.06
CA ASP A 127 11.48 -0.99 5.59
C ASP A 127 12.23 -0.25 4.49
#